data_AF-A0A7G8FHI3-F1
#
_entry.id   AF-A0A7G8FHI3-F1
#
_cell.length_a   1.000
_cell.length_b   1.000
_cell.length_c   1.000
_cell.angle_alpha   90.00
_cell.angle_beta   90.00
_cell.angle_gamma   90.00
#
_symmetry.space_group_name_H-M   'P 1'
#
loop_
_entity.id
_entity.type
_entity.pdbx_description
1 polymer ?
#
loop_
_entity_poly.entity_id
_entity_poly.type
_entity_poly.pdbx_seq_one_letter_code
_entity_poly.pdbx_strand_id
1 'polypeptide(L)'
;MMPLLNRLLRYGLVGGAAAAVHIIVLLLLGPLMSLSLANPIAFLAASMAGYLGHALLTFREETGGRQFARRWLLLQYMVNLSVCALLPLLQAPTLVLVFTPTLLNAVIWSRAARFSAKAREHQNGQPPLLHADDLGLAEGVDAAILDLAQSGRLHGASLLVNGPSATAAVDTWRDLADPPPLSLHVCLTEGHGLPDSPDLPTGFGRLLLASLLPWQRQRIAPQLRAVLLQQIRRYRQLTGLRQIRLDGHQHIHLVPLVLDAVLDLSRSESITWVRTTRESLPEGLSLRLWWRSLQTGGLIKWMILQLLSGLAIPRLRQAGLATNRRFAGVLFSGSMFGTAFRRSWETAYSSMAVDRASQPVVLIHPALPNAALGMDQAAFQQSVAFFNSTNRQKEWASAQKL
;
A
#
# COMPACT_ATOMS: atom_id res chain seq x y z
N MET A 1 33.03 14.28 -12.73
CA MET A 1 33.21 13.32 -13.85
C MET A 1 34.03 12.09 -13.48
N MET A 2 35.22 12.23 -12.87
CA MET A 2 36.06 11.09 -12.46
C MET A 2 35.41 10.05 -11.50
N PRO A 3 34.54 10.42 -10.54
CA PRO A 3 33.92 9.44 -9.63
C PRO A 3 32.96 8.48 -10.34
N LEU A 4 32.27 8.97 -11.38
CA LEU A 4 31.27 8.21 -12.12
C LEU A 4 31.93 7.23 -13.09
N LEU A 5 33.06 7.64 -13.70
CA LEU A 5 33.87 6.79 -14.56
C LEU A 5 34.54 5.65 -13.77
N ASN A 6 35.16 5.95 -12.63
CA ASN A 6 35.76 4.93 -11.76
C ASN A 6 34.72 3.92 -11.25
N ARG A 7 33.50 4.38 -10.96
CA ARG A 7 32.38 3.51 -10.60
C ARG A 7 32.01 2.58 -11.74
N LEU A 8 31.81 3.11 -12.96
CA LEU A 8 31.48 2.30 -14.13
C LEU A 8 32.55 1.24 -14.43
N LEU A 9 33.83 1.59 -14.30
CA LEU A 9 34.94 0.67 -14.51
C LEU A 9 34.95 -0.49 -13.51
N ARG A 10 34.78 -0.22 -12.20
CA ARG A 10 34.74 -1.27 -11.17
C ARG A 10 33.55 -2.22 -11.36
N TYR A 11 32.38 -1.69 -11.70
CA TYR A 11 31.20 -2.49 -11.99
C TYR A 11 31.36 -3.31 -13.28
N GLY A 12 31.96 -2.72 -14.32
CA GLY A 12 32.28 -3.41 -15.56
C GLY A 12 33.25 -4.58 -15.34
N LEU A 13 34.26 -4.40 -14.47
CA LEU A 13 35.21 -5.45 -14.13
C LEU A 13 34.55 -6.61 -13.39
N VAL A 14 33.71 -6.33 -12.38
CA VAL A 14 32.98 -7.39 -11.64
C VAL A 14 32.01 -8.12 -12.57
N GLY A 15 31.26 -7.40 -13.41
CA GLY A 15 30.35 -7.99 -14.38
C GLY A 15 31.06 -8.85 -15.43
N GLY A 16 32.20 -8.38 -15.95
CA GLY A 16 33.03 -9.11 -16.89
C GLY A 16 33.62 -10.40 -16.29
N ALA A 17 34.09 -10.35 -15.04
CA ALA A 17 34.58 -11.53 -14.32
C ALA A 17 33.47 -12.57 -14.09
N ALA A 18 32.27 -12.12 -13.69
CA ALA A 18 31.12 -13.00 -13.53
C ALA A 18 30.71 -13.65 -14.87
N ALA A 19 30.69 -12.89 -15.96
CA ALA A 19 30.39 -13.42 -17.30
C ALA A 19 31.44 -14.44 -17.77
N ALA A 20 32.73 -14.22 -17.48
CA ALA A 20 33.79 -15.18 -17.78
C ALA A 20 33.59 -16.49 -16.99
N VAL A 21 33.27 -16.42 -15.69
CA VAL A 21 32.93 -17.60 -14.88
C VAL A 21 31.72 -18.33 -15.46
N HIS A 22 30.69 -17.61 -15.89
CA HIS A 22 29.51 -18.20 -16.54
C HIS A 22 29.92 -18.98 -17.79
N ILE A 23 30.67 -18.35 -18.70
CA ILE A 23 31.11 -18.99 -19.95
C ILE A 23 31.92 -20.25 -19.66
N ILE A 24 32.89 -20.18 -18.75
CA ILE A 24 33.75 -21.31 -18.40
C ILE A 24 32.91 -22.48 -17.87
N VAL A 25 32.02 -22.23 -16.91
CA VAL A 25 31.18 -23.29 -16.34
C VAL A 25 30.21 -23.86 -17.38
N LEU A 26 29.66 -23.01 -18.25
CA LEU A 26 28.75 -23.45 -19.32
C LEU A 26 29.47 -24.32 -20.36
N LEU A 27 30.71 -23.98 -20.74
CA LEU A 27 31.53 -24.78 -21.65
C LEU A 27 31.95 -26.12 -21.04
N LEU A 28 32.18 -26.16 -19.72
CA LEU A 28 32.54 -27.39 -19.00
C LEU A 28 31.34 -28.34 -18.81
N LEU A 29 30.16 -27.79 -18.50
CA LEU A 29 28.96 -28.58 -18.21
C LEU A 29 28.12 -28.89 -19.44
N GLY A 30 28.13 -28.03 -20.46
CA GLY A 30 27.35 -28.22 -21.69
C GLY A 30 27.55 -29.57 -22.39
N PRO A 31 28.77 -30.17 -22.40
CA PRO A 31 28.98 -31.52 -22.90
C PRO A 31 28.46 -32.64 -21.97
N LEU A 32 28.25 -32.35 -20.69
CA LEU A 32 27.90 -33.34 -19.66
C LEU A 32 26.40 -33.41 -19.37
N MET A 33 25.63 -32.38 -19.73
CA MET A 33 24.19 -32.27 -19.43
C MET A 33 23.49 -31.31 -20.38
N SER A 34 22.16 -31.30 -20.38
CA SER A 34 21.39 -30.37 -21.21
C SER A 34 21.70 -28.92 -20.86
N LEU A 35 21.70 -28.04 -21.87
CA LEU A 35 21.92 -26.60 -21.65
C LEU A 35 20.88 -26.00 -20.70
N SER A 36 19.66 -26.53 -20.65
CA SER A 36 18.62 -26.12 -19.70
C SER A 36 18.96 -26.41 -18.24
N LEU A 37 19.92 -27.30 -17.97
CA LEU A 37 20.44 -27.60 -16.63
C LEU A 37 21.82 -26.98 -16.39
N ALA A 38 22.70 -27.00 -17.39
CA ALA A 38 24.02 -26.38 -17.33
C ALA A 38 23.95 -24.85 -17.16
N ASN A 39 23.02 -24.18 -17.86
CA ASN A 39 22.93 -22.72 -17.85
C ASN A 39 22.48 -22.14 -16.49
N PRO A 40 21.47 -22.70 -15.78
CA PRO A 40 21.19 -22.33 -14.39
C PRO A 40 22.38 -22.54 -13.44
N ILE A 41 23.14 -23.63 -13.57
CA ILE A 41 24.31 -23.91 -12.72
C ILE A 41 25.43 -22.90 -12.99
N ALA A 42 25.70 -22.62 -14.28
CA ALA A 42 26.67 -21.62 -14.69
C ALA A 42 26.30 -20.22 -14.17
N PHE A 43 25.02 -19.86 -14.20
CA PHE A 43 24.51 -18.64 -13.58
C PHE A 43 24.73 -18.60 -12.07
N LEU A 44 24.49 -19.70 -11.33
CA LEU A 44 24.72 -19.74 -9.88
C LEU A 44 26.20 -19.52 -9.54
N ALA A 45 27.11 -20.15 -10.29
CA ALA A 45 28.55 -19.96 -10.14
C ALA A 45 28.97 -18.50 -10.44
N ALA A 46 28.46 -17.94 -11.55
CA ALA A 46 28.68 -16.55 -11.91
C ALA A 46 28.10 -15.56 -10.88
N SER A 47 26.94 -15.88 -10.29
CA SER A 47 26.31 -15.09 -9.22
C SER A 47 27.15 -15.08 -7.94
N MET A 48 27.78 -16.21 -7.59
CA MET A 48 28.71 -16.28 -6.46
C MET A 48 29.95 -15.42 -6.71
N ALA A 49 30.55 -15.55 -7.90
CA ALA A 49 31.70 -14.74 -8.30
C ALA A 49 31.37 -13.24 -8.31
N GLY A 50 30.21 -12.88 -8.86
CA GLY A 50 29.70 -11.51 -8.86
C GLY A 50 29.44 -10.98 -7.46
N TYR A 51 28.86 -11.78 -6.55
CA TYR A 51 28.65 -11.39 -5.16
C TYR A 51 29.96 -11.12 -4.43
N LEU A 52 30.95 -12.01 -4.56
CA LEU A 52 32.28 -11.82 -3.97
C LEU A 52 32.98 -10.59 -4.55
N GLY A 53 32.94 -10.43 -5.87
CA GLY A 53 33.50 -9.25 -6.55
C GLY A 53 32.84 -7.96 -6.08
N HIS A 54 31.52 -7.94 -5.96
CA HIS A 54 30.81 -6.78 -5.42
C HIS A 54 31.15 -6.53 -3.94
N ALA A 55 31.19 -7.58 -3.10
CA ALA A 55 31.55 -7.49 -1.68
C ALA A 55 32.94 -6.86 -1.47
N LEU A 56 33.91 -7.21 -2.30
CA LEU A 56 35.28 -6.74 -2.22
C LEU A 56 35.48 -5.35 -2.82
N LEU A 57 34.82 -5.04 -3.95
CA LEU A 57 35.15 -3.87 -4.77
C LEU A 57 34.12 -2.74 -4.74
N THR A 58 32.85 -3.01 -4.34
CA THR A 58 31.75 -2.04 -4.55
C THR A 58 30.71 -1.95 -3.42
N PHE A 59 30.63 -2.91 -2.50
CA PHE A 59 29.49 -3.06 -1.58
C PHE A 59 29.41 -1.97 -0.49
N ARG A 60 30.56 -1.47 -0.01
CA ARG A 60 30.61 -0.39 1.00
C ARG A 60 30.09 0.96 0.47
N GLU A 61 30.30 1.25 -0.81
CA GLU A 61 29.91 2.53 -1.43
C GLU A 61 28.39 2.64 -1.62
N GLU A 62 27.70 1.52 -1.90
CA GLU A 62 26.25 1.56 -2.24
C GLU A 62 25.31 1.27 -1.07
N THR A 63 25.71 0.47 -0.08
CA THR A 63 24.79 0.02 0.98
C THR A 63 24.86 0.88 2.24
N GLY A 64 25.91 1.70 2.39
CA GLY A 64 26.14 2.48 3.62
C GLY A 64 26.15 1.62 4.88
N GLY A 65 26.51 0.33 4.76
CA GLY A 65 26.57 -0.62 5.88
C GLY A 65 25.22 -1.23 6.32
N ARG A 66 24.11 -1.01 5.62
CA ARG A 66 22.81 -1.62 5.97
C ARG A 66 22.58 -2.97 5.28
N GLN A 67 21.81 -3.83 5.95
CA GLN A 67 21.35 -5.10 5.38
C GLN A 67 20.54 -4.84 4.11
N PHE A 68 21.12 -5.20 2.96
CA PHE A 68 20.47 -5.16 1.66
C PHE A 68 19.13 -5.88 1.71
N ALA A 69 18.08 -5.32 1.09
CA ALA A 69 16.75 -5.90 1.18
C ALA A 69 16.74 -7.26 0.46
N ARG A 70 16.72 -8.34 1.25
CA ARG A 70 16.78 -9.76 0.82
C ARG A 70 15.81 -10.09 -0.32
N ARG A 71 14.72 -9.34 -0.47
CA ARG A 71 13.76 -9.45 -1.58
C ARG A 71 14.35 -9.22 -2.97
N TRP A 72 15.29 -8.29 -3.14
CA TRP A 72 15.91 -8.03 -4.44
C TRP A 72 16.80 -9.19 -4.86
N LEU A 73 17.47 -9.81 -3.88
CA LEU A 73 18.26 -11.02 -4.08
C LEU A 73 17.37 -12.21 -4.45
N LEU A 74 16.25 -12.41 -3.74
CA LEU A 74 15.28 -13.47 -4.07
C LEU A 74 14.66 -13.27 -5.46
N LEU A 75 14.27 -12.04 -5.80
CA LEU A 75 13.75 -11.69 -7.12
C LEU A 75 14.79 -11.95 -8.21
N GLN A 76 16.05 -11.54 -7.97
CA GLN A 76 17.17 -11.79 -8.86
C GLN A 76 17.35 -13.29 -9.14
N TYR A 77 17.42 -14.10 -8.09
CA TYR A 77 17.60 -15.54 -8.26
C TYR A 77 16.40 -16.18 -8.95
N MET A 78 15.18 -15.84 -8.58
CA MET A 78 13.97 -16.38 -9.22
C MET A 78 13.94 -16.05 -10.71
N VAL A 79 14.05 -14.75 -11.07
CA VAL A 79 13.98 -14.30 -12.47
C VAL A 79 15.10 -14.94 -13.30
N ASN A 80 16.35 -14.91 -12.82
CA ASN A 80 17.47 -15.42 -13.59
C ASN A 80 17.49 -16.95 -13.68
N LEU A 81 17.09 -17.68 -12.64
CA LEU A 81 17.00 -19.15 -12.74
C LEU A 81 15.92 -19.55 -13.74
N SER A 82 14.76 -18.87 -13.74
CA SER A 82 13.72 -19.09 -14.75
C SER A 82 14.22 -18.77 -16.16
N VAL A 83 14.85 -17.61 -16.37
CA VAL A 83 15.37 -17.20 -17.68
C VAL A 83 16.48 -18.14 -18.15
N CYS A 84 17.41 -18.53 -17.29
CA CYS A 84 18.49 -19.45 -17.63
C CYS A 84 17.99 -20.85 -18.00
N ALA A 85 16.89 -21.31 -17.39
CA ALA A 85 16.27 -22.58 -17.74
C ALA A 85 15.48 -22.51 -19.06
N LEU A 86 14.85 -21.36 -19.36
CA LEU A 86 13.99 -21.19 -20.54
C LEU A 86 14.75 -20.84 -21.82
N LEU A 87 15.80 -20.00 -21.76
CA LEU A 87 16.52 -19.54 -22.95
C LEU A 87 17.09 -20.67 -23.82
N PRO A 88 17.65 -21.77 -23.26
CA PRO A 88 18.10 -22.90 -24.07
C PRO A 88 16.98 -23.60 -24.83
N LEU A 89 15.75 -23.60 -24.30
CA LEU A 89 14.57 -24.17 -24.98
C LEU A 89 14.17 -23.34 -26.20
N LEU A 90 14.52 -22.06 -26.22
CA LEU A 90 14.32 -21.14 -27.34
C LEU A 90 15.51 -21.15 -28.33
N GLN A 91 16.46 -22.08 -28.17
CA GLN A 91 17.68 -22.18 -29.00
C GLN A 91 18.49 -20.88 -29.02
N ALA A 92 18.48 -20.13 -27.92
CA ALA A 92 19.22 -18.88 -27.83
C ALA A 92 20.75 -19.12 -27.93
N PRO A 93 21.50 -18.23 -28.63
CA PRO A 93 22.94 -18.40 -28.79
C PRO A 93 23.68 -18.19 -27.45
N THR A 94 24.89 -18.77 -27.31
CA THR A 94 25.69 -18.74 -26.08
C THR A 94 25.88 -17.33 -25.51
N LEU A 95 26.08 -16.33 -26.38
CA LEU A 95 26.16 -14.93 -25.95
C LEU A 95 24.89 -14.47 -25.24
N VAL A 96 23.71 -14.83 -25.73
CA VAL A 96 22.43 -14.50 -25.09
C VAL A 96 22.27 -15.26 -23.77
N LEU A 97 22.71 -16.53 -23.69
CA LEU A 97 22.65 -17.31 -22.44
C LEU A 97 23.45 -16.68 -21.30
N VAL A 98 24.61 -16.11 -21.62
CA VAL A 98 25.55 -15.53 -20.64
C VAL A 98 25.22 -14.08 -20.30
N PHE A 99 24.92 -13.25 -21.30
CA PHE A 99 24.75 -11.81 -21.08
C PHE A 99 23.34 -11.44 -20.62
N THR A 100 22.32 -12.25 -20.90
CA THR A 100 20.94 -11.94 -20.45
C THR A 100 20.82 -11.89 -18.92
N PRO A 101 21.31 -12.88 -18.15
CA PRO A 101 21.27 -12.81 -16.68
C PRO A 101 22.11 -11.67 -16.11
N THR A 102 23.24 -11.35 -16.76
CA THR A 102 24.11 -10.22 -16.39
C THR A 102 23.40 -8.87 -16.59
N LEU A 103 22.67 -8.71 -17.70
CA LEU A 103 21.87 -7.52 -17.98
C LEU A 103 20.67 -7.40 -17.02
N LEU A 104 19.96 -8.51 -16.79
CA LEU A 104 18.86 -8.57 -15.83
C LEU A 104 19.33 -8.21 -14.42
N ASN A 105 20.50 -8.72 -13.99
CA ASN A 105 21.16 -8.30 -12.77
C ASN A 105 21.36 -6.79 -12.76
N ALA A 106 22.00 -6.21 -13.79
CA ALA A 106 22.24 -4.76 -13.84
C ALA A 106 20.95 -3.93 -13.70
N VAL A 107 19.85 -4.34 -14.36
CA VAL A 107 18.54 -3.67 -14.26
C VAL A 107 17.94 -3.81 -12.85
N ILE A 108 17.96 -5.01 -12.28
CA ILE A 108 17.45 -5.30 -10.93
C ILE A 108 18.25 -4.51 -9.89
N TRP A 109 19.58 -4.52 -9.98
CA TRP A 109 20.48 -3.76 -9.11
C TRP A 109 20.32 -2.25 -9.27
N SER A 110 20.14 -1.74 -10.49
CA SER A 110 19.85 -0.31 -10.73
C SER A 110 18.53 0.13 -10.10
N ARG A 111 17.49 -0.73 -10.15
CA ARG A 111 16.23 -0.47 -9.44
C ARG A 111 16.39 -0.57 -7.93
N ALA A 112 17.10 -1.58 -7.43
CA ALA A 112 17.38 -1.76 -6.01
C ALA A 112 18.16 -0.57 -5.44
N ALA A 113 19.20 -0.09 -6.12
CA ALA A 113 20.00 1.05 -5.70
C ALA A 113 19.18 2.36 -5.69
N ARG A 114 18.37 2.62 -6.73
CA ARG A 114 17.44 3.76 -6.75
C ARG A 114 16.40 3.69 -5.63
N PHE A 115 15.94 2.47 -5.34
CA PHE A 115 14.99 2.22 -4.26
C PHE A 115 15.64 2.50 -2.89
N SER A 116 16.84 1.97 -2.63
CA SER A 116 17.60 2.22 -1.40
C SER A 116 18.07 3.67 -1.25
N ALA A 117 18.41 4.36 -2.35
CA ALA A 117 18.73 5.79 -2.33
C ALA A 117 17.52 6.64 -1.89
N LYS A 118 16.33 6.35 -2.43
CA LYS A 118 15.08 6.98 -1.97
C LYS A 118 14.81 6.69 -0.50
N ALA A 119 14.99 5.44 -0.07
CA ALA A 119 14.83 5.05 1.33
C ALA A 119 15.74 5.84 2.29
N ARG A 120 16.98 6.15 1.87
CA ARG A 120 17.93 6.98 2.63
C ARG A 120 17.48 8.42 2.76
N GLU A 121 16.95 9.02 1.69
CA GLU A 121 16.41 10.39 1.74
C GLU A 121 15.22 10.50 2.71
N HIS A 122 14.44 9.43 2.88
CA HIS A 122 13.27 9.45 3.75
C HIS A 122 13.63 9.57 5.24
N GLN A 123 14.85 9.22 5.67
CA GLN A 123 15.20 9.26 7.10
C GLN A 123 15.38 10.67 7.67
N ASN A 124 15.54 11.68 6.81
CA ASN A 124 15.57 13.09 7.19
C ASN A 124 14.27 13.82 6.78
N GLY A 125 13.21 13.06 6.51
CA GLY A 125 11.93 13.58 6.01
C GLY A 125 10.93 13.98 7.09
N GLN A 126 9.83 14.61 6.66
CA GLN A 126 8.67 14.81 7.51
C GLN A 126 7.99 13.46 7.82
N PRO A 127 7.54 13.23 9.06
CA PRO A 127 6.81 12.03 9.41
C PRO A 127 5.47 11.96 8.65
N PRO A 128 4.94 10.75 8.43
CA PRO A 128 3.60 10.61 7.89
C PRO A 128 2.53 11.11 8.88
N LEU A 129 1.35 11.41 8.36
CA LEU A 129 0.14 11.67 9.15
C LEU A 129 -0.45 10.35 9.64
N LEU A 130 -0.72 10.25 10.95
CA LEU A 130 -1.49 9.13 11.50
C LEU A 130 -2.99 9.38 11.33
N HIS A 131 -3.69 8.44 10.73
CA HIS A 131 -5.12 8.57 10.42
C HIS A 131 -5.89 7.35 10.93
N ALA A 132 -7.02 7.57 11.60
CA ALA A 132 -7.87 6.49 12.10
C ALA A 132 -9.19 6.39 11.31
N ASP A 133 -9.52 5.20 10.83
CA ASP A 133 -10.82 4.94 10.19
C ASP A 133 -11.87 4.48 11.19
N ASP A 134 -13.14 4.52 10.75
CA ASP A 134 -14.32 3.97 11.42
C ASP A 134 -14.82 4.71 12.67
N LEU A 135 -14.58 6.02 12.79
CA LEU A 135 -15.26 6.85 13.80
C LEU A 135 -16.78 6.85 13.53
N GLY A 136 -17.58 6.69 14.59
CA GLY A 136 -19.04 6.56 14.54
C GLY A 136 -19.54 5.14 14.37
N LEU A 137 -18.66 4.14 14.26
CA LEU A 137 -19.04 2.74 14.08
C LEU A 137 -19.58 2.10 15.36
N ALA A 138 -18.91 2.32 16.49
CA ALA A 138 -19.30 1.82 17.80
C ALA A 138 -18.53 2.55 18.90
N GLU A 139 -19.10 2.63 20.10
CA GLU A 139 -18.52 3.38 21.23
C GLU A 139 -17.08 2.97 21.57
N GLY A 140 -16.75 1.69 21.55
CA GLY A 140 -15.39 1.23 21.87
C GLY A 140 -14.36 1.52 20.77
N VAL A 141 -14.80 1.70 19.52
CA VAL A 141 -13.95 2.20 18.43
C VAL A 141 -13.76 3.70 18.61
N ASP A 142 -14.85 4.42 18.84
CA ASP A 142 -14.85 5.87 19.00
C ASP A 142 -14.00 6.31 20.17
N ALA A 143 -14.12 5.64 21.31
CA ALA A 143 -13.33 5.93 22.50
C ALA A 143 -11.82 5.81 22.25
N ALA A 144 -11.37 4.81 21.48
CA ALA A 144 -9.96 4.66 21.14
C ALA A 144 -9.47 5.75 20.16
N ILE A 145 -10.31 6.14 19.20
CA ILE A 145 -10.01 7.21 18.25
C ILE A 145 -9.95 8.56 18.96
N LEU A 146 -10.93 8.84 19.82
CA LEU A 146 -11.01 10.07 20.62
C LEU A 146 -9.85 10.17 21.61
N ASP A 147 -9.45 9.09 22.29
CA ASP A 147 -8.27 9.05 23.15
C ASP A 147 -6.98 9.44 22.41
N LEU A 148 -6.78 8.89 21.20
CA LEU A 148 -5.62 9.23 20.38
C LEU A 148 -5.70 10.66 19.81
N ALA A 149 -6.89 11.20 19.57
CA ALA A 149 -7.08 12.58 19.15
C ALA A 149 -6.81 13.56 20.31
N GLN A 150 -7.35 13.31 21.49
CA GLN A 150 -7.15 14.12 22.70
C GLN A 150 -5.67 14.17 23.12
N SER A 151 -4.93 13.08 22.95
CA SER A 151 -3.49 13.02 23.22
C SER A 151 -2.61 13.59 22.09
N GLY A 152 -3.21 14.18 21.05
CA GLY A 152 -2.48 14.81 19.93
C GLY A 152 -1.73 13.82 19.03
N ARG A 153 -2.09 12.53 19.07
CA ARG A 153 -1.43 11.47 18.26
C ARG A 153 -2.04 11.33 16.87
N LEU A 154 -3.34 11.59 16.72
CA LEU A 154 -4.01 11.57 15.42
C LEU A 154 -3.86 12.88 14.66
N HIS A 155 -3.74 12.74 13.35
CA HIS A 155 -3.68 13.85 12.41
C HIS A 155 -4.88 13.87 11.46
N GLY A 156 -5.79 12.91 11.59
CA GLY A 156 -7.05 12.82 10.88
C GLY A 156 -7.85 11.60 11.34
N ALA A 157 -9.16 11.64 11.09
CA ALA A 157 -10.03 10.48 11.24
C ALA A 157 -11.05 10.41 10.11
N SER A 158 -11.72 9.27 9.95
CA SER A 158 -12.79 9.08 8.97
C SER A 158 -14.10 8.68 9.65
N LEU A 159 -15.14 9.45 9.38
CA LEU A 159 -16.47 9.35 9.98
C LEU A 159 -17.41 8.49 9.14
N LEU A 160 -17.91 7.40 9.72
CA LEU A 160 -19.05 6.63 9.24
C LEU A 160 -20.35 7.32 9.66
N VAL A 161 -20.88 8.17 8.80
CA VAL A 161 -22.02 9.05 9.10
C VAL A 161 -23.34 8.33 9.39
N ASN A 162 -23.47 7.10 8.91
CA ASN A 162 -24.61 6.21 9.14
C ASN A 162 -24.30 5.14 10.21
N GLY A 163 -23.13 5.22 10.85
CA GLY A 163 -22.81 4.35 11.98
C GLY A 163 -23.64 4.70 13.22
N PRO A 164 -23.91 3.72 14.11
CA PRO A 164 -24.84 3.89 15.22
C PRO A 164 -24.41 4.96 16.24
N SER A 165 -23.11 5.14 16.45
CA SER A 165 -22.55 6.11 17.41
C SER A 165 -22.11 7.43 16.76
N ALA A 166 -22.34 7.62 15.45
CA ALA A 166 -21.83 8.75 14.68
C ALA A 166 -22.19 10.13 15.26
N THR A 167 -23.41 10.32 15.76
CA THR A 167 -23.83 11.60 16.34
C THR A 167 -23.00 11.92 17.59
N ALA A 168 -22.95 11.00 18.57
CA ALA A 168 -22.21 11.18 19.81
C ALA A 168 -20.70 11.32 19.58
N ALA A 169 -20.16 10.55 18.64
CA ALA A 169 -18.76 10.62 18.26
C ALA A 169 -18.38 11.99 17.69
N VAL A 170 -19.24 12.56 16.83
CA VAL A 170 -18.99 13.89 16.25
C VAL A 170 -19.14 15.00 17.28
N ASP A 171 -20.13 14.91 18.19
CA ASP A 171 -20.26 15.90 19.26
C ASP A 171 -19.00 15.93 20.13
N THR A 172 -18.51 14.76 20.55
CA THR A 172 -17.25 14.65 21.31
C THR A 172 -16.04 15.10 20.48
N TRP A 173 -16.02 14.84 19.18
CA TRP A 173 -14.96 15.29 18.27
C TRP A 173 -14.91 16.82 18.15
N ARG A 174 -16.07 17.50 18.14
CA ARG A 174 -16.13 18.98 18.07
C ARG A 174 -15.65 19.63 19.36
N ASP A 175 -15.77 18.96 20.50
CA ASP A 175 -15.34 19.46 21.81
C ASP A 175 -13.82 19.33 22.06
N LEU A 176 -13.08 18.71 21.13
CA LEU A 176 -11.62 18.68 21.20
C LEU A 176 -11.03 20.10 21.05
N ALA A 177 -9.94 20.38 21.77
CA ALA A 177 -9.30 21.70 21.72
C ALA A 177 -8.72 22.04 20.33
N ASP A 178 -8.15 21.06 19.63
CA ASP A 178 -7.65 21.17 18.26
C ASP A 178 -8.03 19.90 17.46
N PRO A 179 -9.29 19.79 16.99
CA PRO A 179 -9.77 18.59 16.32
C PRO A 179 -9.06 18.41 14.98
N PRO A 180 -8.42 17.25 14.73
CA PRO A 180 -7.81 17.02 13.43
C PRO A 180 -8.88 16.91 12.32
N PRO A 181 -8.49 17.03 11.04
CA PRO A 181 -9.42 16.92 9.92
C PRO A 181 -10.22 15.62 9.95
N LEU A 182 -11.55 15.75 9.85
CA LEU A 182 -12.47 14.62 9.80
C LEU A 182 -12.92 14.38 8.36
N SER A 183 -12.70 13.19 7.82
CA SER A 183 -13.08 12.83 6.44
C SER A 183 -14.42 12.10 6.43
N LEU A 184 -15.19 12.24 5.36
CA LEU A 184 -16.36 11.40 5.10
C LEU A 184 -15.87 9.99 4.73
N HIS A 185 -16.20 9.00 5.57
CA HIS A 185 -15.95 7.59 5.32
C HIS A 185 -17.14 6.96 4.59
N VAL A 186 -17.11 6.97 3.27
CA VAL A 186 -18.20 6.40 2.47
C VAL A 186 -18.31 4.90 2.75
N CYS A 187 -19.47 4.44 3.22
CA CYS A 187 -19.74 3.02 3.41
C CYS A 187 -20.79 2.52 2.42
N LEU A 188 -20.42 1.50 1.63
CA LEU A 188 -21.31 0.79 0.69
C LEU A 188 -21.13 -0.74 0.80
N THR A 189 -20.41 -1.18 1.84
CA THR A 189 -20.01 -2.59 2.00
C THR A 189 -20.69 -3.26 3.18
N GLU A 190 -21.26 -2.48 4.09
CA GLU A 190 -21.90 -2.89 5.33
C GLU A 190 -22.92 -1.84 5.78
N GLY A 191 -23.66 -2.14 6.84
CA GLY A 191 -24.69 -1.28 7.39
C GLY A 191 -26.02 -1.45 6.67
N HIS A 192 -27.04 -0.74 7.18
CA HIS A 192 -28.36 -0.75 6.59
C HIS A 192 -28.33 -0.11 5.19
N GLY A 193 -28.78 -0.86 4.20
CA GLY A 193 -29.01 -0.33 2.85
C GLY A 193 -30.12 0.72 2.88
N LEU A 194 -30.08 1.66 1.92
CA LEU A 194 -31.20 2.57 1.74
C LEU A 194 -32.37 1.81 1.08
N PRO A 195 -33.61 1.96 1.59
CA PRO A 195 -34.78 1.27 1.04
C PRO A 195 -34.96 1.49 -0.47
N ASP A 196 -34.61 2.69 -0.95
CA ASP A 196 -34.76 3.11 -2.35
C ASP A 196 -33.54 2.73 -3.23
N SER A 197 -32.73 1.75 -2.82
CA SER A 197 -31.55 1.31 -3.56
C SER A 197 -31.41 -0.22 -3.62
N PRO A 198 -32.44 -0.95 -4.12
CA PRO A 198 -32.47 -2.41 -4.09
C PRO A 198 -31.43 -3.09 -4.99
N ASP A 199 -30.92 -2.39 -6.01
CA ASP A 199 -29.97 -2.96 -6.96
C ASP A 199 -28.51 -2.67 -6.62
N LEU A 200 -28.27 -1.77 -5.65
CA LEU A 200 -26.93 -1.46 -5.21
C LEU A 200 -26.37 -2.64 -4.41
N PRO A 201 -25.36 -3.36 -4.93
CA PRO A 201 -24.85 -4.51 -4.22
C PRO A 201 -24.01 -4.08 -3.02
N THR A 202 -24.24 -4.71 -1.88
CA THR A 202 -23.42 -4.54 -0.69
C THR A 202 -22.11 -5.34 -0.82
N GLY A 203 -20.98 -4.64 -0.77
CA GLY A 203 -19.65 -5.26 -0.65
C GLY A 203 -18.70 -4.95 -1.80
N PHE A 204 -17.40 -4.90 -1.48
CA PHE A 204 -16.34 -4.46 -2.38
C PHE A 204 -16.26 -5.29 -3.67
N GLY A 205 -16.19 -6.62 -3.55
CA GLY A 205 -16.07 -7.51 -4.71
C GLY A 205 -17.26 -7.42 -5.66
N ARG A 206 -18.48 -7.31 -5.11
CA ARG A 206 -19.71 -7.20 -5.91
C ARG A 206 -19.78 -5.88 -6.67
N LEU A 207 -19.47 -4.76 -6.00
CA LEU A 207 -19.39 -3.45 -6.65
C LEU A 207 -18.26 -3.37 -7.68
N LEU A 208 -17.12 -4.00 -7.41
CA LEU A 208 -16.03 -4.08 -8.38
C LEU A 208 -16.44 -4.86 -9.63
N LEU A 209 -17.07 -6.03 -9.48
CA LEU A 209 -17.59 -6.81 -10.61
C LEU A 209 -18.66 -6.06 -11.38
N ALA A 210 -19.61 -5.43 -10.69
CA ALA A 210 -20.63 -4.59 -11.30
C ALA A 210 -20.03 -3.41 -12.09
N SER A 211 -18.92 -2.85 -11.63
CA SER A 211 -18.19 -1.80 -12.35
C SER A 211 -17.62 -2.28 -13.69
N LEU A 212 -17.35 -3.57 -13.84
CA LEU A 212 -16.78 -4.12 -15.08
C LEU A 212 -17.85 -4.41 -16.15
N LEU A 213 -19.13 -4.44 -15.77
CA LEU A 213 -20.25 -4.80 -16.65
C LEU A 213 -21.07 -3.56 -17.01
N PRO A 214 -21.13 -3.14 -18.30
CA PRO A 214 -21.80 -1.89 -18.69
C PRO A 214 -23.26 -1.79 -18.27
N TRP A 215 -24.04 -2.87 -18.41
CA TRP A 215 -25.47 -2.87 -18.04
C TRP A 215 -25.67 -2.74 -16.53
N GLN A 216 -24.80 -3.36 -15.71
CA GLN A 216 -24.85 -3.23 -14.25
C GLN A 216 -24.49 -1.80 -13.84
N ARG A 217 -23.46 -1.19 -14.45
CA ARG A 217 -23.13 0.21 -14.20
C ARG A 217 -24.31 1.14 -14.44
N GLN A 218 -25.01 1.00 -15.57
CA GLN A 218 -26.16 1.84 -15.89
C GLN A 218 -27.30 1.67 -14.89
N ARG A 219 -27.57 0.44 -14.44
CA ARG A 219 -28.60 0.14 -13.43
C ARG A 219 -28.25 0.69 -12.04
N ILE A 220 -26.99 0.57 -11.63
CA ILE A 220 -26.54 0.89 -10.26
C ILE A 220 -26.18 2.36 -10.08
N ALA A 221 -25.68 3.05 -11.11
CA ALA A 221 -25.18 4.42 -11.00
C ALA A 221 -26.17 5.43 -10.37
N PRO A 222 -27.48 5.43 -10.72
CA PRO A 222 -28.43 6.36 -10.11
C PRO A 222 -28.61 6.13 -8.60
N GLN A 223 -28.71 4.87 -8.18
CA GLN A 223 -28.86 4.48 -6.77
C GLN A 223 -27.61 4.82 -5.98
N LEU A 224 -26.44 4.52 -6.54
CA LEU A 224 -25.15 4.89 -5.95
C LEU A 224 -25.02 6.40 -5.74
N ARG A 225 -25.41 7.21 -6.74
CA ARG A 225 -25.41 8.68 -6.61
C ARG A 225 -26.34 9.14 -5.50
N ALA A 226 -27.53 8.57 -5.38
CA ALA A 226 -28.48 8.90 -4.31
C ALA A 226 -27.91 8.57 -2.91
N VAL A 227 -27.29 7.39 -2.76
CA VAL A 227 -26.67 6.97 -1.50
C VAL A 227 -25.48 7.87 -1.12
N LEU A 228 -24.62 8.23 -2.08
CA LEU A 228 -23.51 9.16 -1.83
C LEU A 228 -24.03 10.54 -1.42
N LEU A 229 -25.06 11.07 -2.08
CA LEU A 229 -25.67 12.34 -1.70
C LEU A 229 -26.28 12.30 -0.29
N GLN A 230 -26.91 11.18 0.09
CA GLN A 230 -27.43 11.00 1.44
C GLN A 230 -26.32 11.04 2.48
N GLN A 231 -25.22 10.32 2.26
CA GLN A 231 -24.07 10.33 3.18
C GLN A 231 -23.38 11.69 3.23
N ILE A 232 -23.24 12.40 2.09
CA ILE A 232 -22.71 13.77 2.03
C ILE A 232 -23.59 14.74 2.82
N ARG A 233 -24.91 14.67 2.66
CA ARG A 233 -25.85 15.52 3.42
C ARG A 233 -25.75 15.24 4.91
N ARG A 234 -25.73 13.96 5.30
CA ARG A 234 -25.59 13.56 6.72
C ARG A 234 -24.25 14.02 7.30
N TYR A 235 -23.16 13.90 6.55
CA TYR A 235 -21.85 14.41 6.93
C TYR A 235 -21.88 15.91 7.24
N ARG A 236 -22.49 16.72 6.36
CA ARG A 236 -22.62 18.16 6.58
C ARG A 236 -23.51 18.50 7.77
N GLN A 237 -24.61 17.78 7.94
CA GLN A 237 -25.50 17.95 9.10
C GLN A 237 -24.77 17.68 10.41
N LEU A 238 -23.96 16.61 10.46
CA LEU A 238 -23.21 16.26 11.65
C LEU A 238 -22.01 17.19 11.87
N THR A 239 -21.25 17.54 10.85
CA THR A 239 -19.96 18.21 11.06
C THR A 239 -20.01 19.72 10.88
N GLY A 240 -21.01 20.24 10.17
CA GLY A 240 -21.05 21.63 9.71
C GLY A 240 -20.04 21.96 8.61
N LEU A 241 -19.19 21.01 8.20
CA LEU A 241 -18.10 21.25 7.24
C LEU A 241 -18.64 21.29 5.81
N ARG A 242 -18.32 22.37 5.08
CA ARG A 242 -18.70 22.51 3.66
C ARG A 242 -17.76 21.80 2.71
N GLN A 243 -16.45 21.91 2.95
CA GLN A 243 -15.42 21.24 2.17
C GLN A 243 -15.28 19.80 2.64
N ILE A 244 -15.32 18.85 1.70
CA ILE A 244 -15.35 17.42 2.02
C ILE A 244 -14.01 16.79 1.64
N ARG A 245 -13.39 16.16 2.65
CA ARG A 245 -12.35 15.17 2.45
C ARG A 245 -13.02 13.80 2.44
N LEU A 246 -12.72 12.97 1.44
CA LEU A 246 -13.43 11.71 1.22
C LEU A 246 -12.47 10.53 1.20
N ASP A 247 -12.87 9.48 1.89
CA ASP A 247 -12.40 8.13 1.66
C ASP A 247 -13.58 7.15 1.79
N GLY A 248 -13.29 5.86 1.87
CA GLY A 248 -14.32 4.85 1.90
C GLY A 248 -13.93 3.68 2.79
N HIS A 249 -14.95 3.14 3.46
CA HIS A 249 -14.87 1.91 4.22
C HIS A 249 -14.48 0.78 3.28
N GLN A 250 -13.51 -0.03 3.72
CA GLN A 250 -12.84 -1.03 2.88
C GLN A 250 -12.26 -0.47 1.56
N HIS A 251 -11.98 0.84 1.50
CA HIS A 251 -11.50 1.57 0.32
C HIS A 251 -12.45 1.53 -0.89
N ILE A 252 -13.76 1.41 -0.64
CA ILE A 252 -14.77 1.25 -1.67
C ILE A 252 -14.83 2.40 -2.68
N HIS A 253 -14.42 3.60 -2.27
CA HIS A 253 -14.37 4.80 -3.09
C HIS A 253 -13.39 4.72 -4.27
N LEU A 254 -12.47 3.75 -4.27
CA LEU A 254 -11.56 3.49 -5.39
C LEU A 254 -12.13 2.53 -6.44
N VAL A 255 -13.28 1.88 -6.17
CA VAL A 255 -13.97 1.07 -7.17
C VAL A 255 -14.41 1.97 -8.33
N PRO A 256 -14.18 1.60 -9.61
CA PRO A 256 -14.35 2.53 -10.73
C PRO A 256 -15.73 3.19 -10.80
N LEU A 257 -16.82 2.43 -10.59
CA LEU A 257 -18.18 2.98 -10.60
C LEU A 257 -18.42 3.98 -9.45
N VAL A 258 -17.82 3.75 -8.28
CA VAL A 258 -17.92 4.65 -7.13
C VAL A 258 -17.07 5.89 -7.34
N LEU A 259 -15.85 5.72 -7.86
CA LEU A 259 -14.99 6.83 -8.21
C LEU A 259 -15.64 7.75 -9.24
N ASP A 260 -16.28 7.20 -10.28
CA ASP A 260 -17.03 7.98 -11.27
C ASP A 260 -18.08 8.86 -10.59
N ALA A 261 -18.91 8.27 -9.70
CA ALA A 261 -19.93 9.02 -8.97
C ALA A 261 -19.34 10.09 -8.04
N VAL A 262 -18.22 9.81 -7.37
CA VAL A 262 -17.49 10.80 -6.54
C VAL A 262 -16.96 11.95 -7.40
N LEU A 263 -16.38 11.66 -8.57
CA LEU A 263 -15.89 12.67 -9.50
C LEU A 263 -17.04 13.55 -10.02
N ASP A 264 -18.17 12.95 -10.38
CA ASP A 264 -19.36 13.67 -10.88
C ASP A 264 -19.97 14.58 -9.81
N LEU A 265 -19.91 14.17 -8.54
CA LEU A 265 -20.40 14.96 -7.42
C LEU A 265 -19.37 15.98 -6.90
N SER A 266 -18.10 15.86 -7.28
CA SER A 266 -17.01 16.56 -6.62
C SER A 266 -17.17 18.09 -6.61
N ARG A 267 -17.55 18.67 -7.75
CA ARG A 267 -17.73 20.13 -7.88
C ARG A 267 -18.99 20.61 -7.15
N SER A 268 -20.14 19.99 -7.37
CA SER A 268 -21.40 20.41 -6.76
C SER A 268 -21.40 20.22 -5.25
N GLU A 269 -20.69 19.18 -4.77
CA GLU A 269 -20.62 18.83 -3.36
C GLU A 269 -19.35 19.31 -2.64
N SER A 270 -18.54 20.17 -3.28
CA SER A 270 -17.33 20.74 -2.67
C SER A 270 -16.39 19.67 -2.09
N ILE A 271 -16.25 18.54 -2.78
CA ILE A 271 -15.24 17.53 -2.46
C ILE A 271 -13.90 18.10 -2.92
N THR A 272 -12.96 18.26 -2.00
CA THR A 272 -11.66 18.89 -2.29
C THR A 272 -10.50 17.90 -2.23
N TRP A 273 -10.70 16.76 -1.56
CA TRP A 273 -9.66 15.77 -1.33
C TRP A 273 -10.22 14.36 -1.34
N VAL A 274 -9.52 13.43 -1.99
CA VAL A 274 -9.88 11.99 -2.01
C VAL A 274 -8.65 11.14 -1.69
N ARG A 275 -8.77 10.21 -0.74
CA ARG A 275 -7.69 9.31 -0.34
C ARG A 275 -7.34 8.32 -1.45
N THR A 276 -6.06 8.08 -1.68
CA THR A 276 -5.57 6.96 -2.49
C THR A 276 -4.70 6.04 -1.63
N THR A 277 -4.56 4.78 -2.05
CA THR A 277 -3.86 3.74 -1.29
C THR A 277 -2.48 3.44 -1.86
N ARG A 278 -1.74 4.47 -2.34
CA ARG A 278 -0.36 4.35 -2.85
C ARG A 278 0.62 3.85 -1.79
N GLU A 279 0.60 2.56 -1.51
CA GLU A 279 1.40 1.94 -0.47
C GLU A 279 2.68 1.35 -1.04
N SER A 280 3.82 1.82 -0.55
CA SER A 280 5.11 1.24 -0.89
C SER A 280 5.38 0.02 0.00
N LEU A 281 5.97 -1.03 -0.56
CA LEU A 281 6.30 -2.23 0.21
C LEU A 281 7.36 -1.91 1.29
N PRO A 282 7.04 -2.05 2.60
CA PRO A 282 7.95 -1.66 3.66
C PRO A 282 9.29 -2.39 3.60
N GLU A 283 10.33 -1.73 4.10
CA GLU A 283 11.69 -2.28 4.17
C GLU A 283 11.95 -2.94 5.52
N GLY A 284 12.94 -3.84 5.56
CA GLY A 284 13.39 -4.46 6.81
C GLY A 284 12.33 -5.33 7.51
N LEU A 285 11.33 -5.82 6.77
CA LEU A 285 10.34 -6.78 7.26
C LEU A 285 10.96 -8.18 7.37
N SER A 286 10.63 -8.90 8.44
CA SER A 286 11.00 -10.31 8.59
C SER A 286 10.18 -11.19 7.64
N LEU A 287 10.70 -12.38 7.30
CA LEU A 287 9.98 -13.36 6.47
C LEU A 287 8.63 -13.76 7.09
N ARG A 288 8.54 -13.80 8.43
CA ARG A 288 7.28 -14.09 9.15
C ARG A 288 6.20 -13.05 8.87
N LEU A 289 6.56 -11.76 8.77
CA LEU A 289 5.59 -10.71 8.45
C LEU A 289 5.13 -10.80 7.00
N TRP A 290 6.02 -11.10 6.06
CA TRP A 290 5.64 -11.37 4.66
C TRP A 290 4.67 -12.54 4.55
N TRP A 291 4.98 -13.65 5.22
CA TRP A 291 4.09 -14.81 5.27
C TRP A 291 2.73 -14.49 5.87
N ARG A 292 2.70 -13.71 6.97
CA ARG A 292 1.45 -13.23 7.57
C ARG A 292 0.62 -12.37 6.62
N SER A 293 1.25 -11.47 5.87
CA SER A 293 0.56 -10.64 4.88
C SER A 293 -0.06 -11.49 3.76
N LEU A 294 0.60 -12.57 3.35
CA LEU A 294 0.03 -13.54 2.40
C LEU A 294 -1.17 -14.28 3.00
N GLN A 295 -1.03 -14.83 4.21
CA GLN A 295 -2.09 -15.61 4.88
C GLN A 295 -3.37 -14.79 5.16
N THR A 296 -3.22 -13.49 5.43
CA THR A 296 -4.34 -12.58 5.68
C THR A 296 -4.92 -11.97 4.40
N GLY A 297 -4.43 -12.36 3.22
CA GLY A 297 -4.82 -11.78 1.94
C GLY A 297 -4.36 -10.33 1.72
N GLY A 298 -3.53 -9.79 2.62
CA GLY A 298 -3.03 -8.42 2.58
C GLY A 298 -2.26 -8.09 1.30
N LEU A 299 -1.47 -9.02 0.76
CA LEU A 299 -0.76 -8.81 -0.51
C LEU A 299 -1.71 -8.72 -1.70
N ILE A 300 -2.74 -9.56 -1.75
CA ILE A 300 -3.75 -9.54 -2.82
C ILE A 300 -4.54 -8.24 -2.74
N LYS A 301 -5.00 -7.87 -1.54
CA LYS A 301 -5.69 -6.60 -1.28
C LYS A 301 -4.83 -5.41 -1.69
N TRP A 302 -3.55 -5.42 -1.33
CA TRP A 302 -2.58 -4.40 -1.75
C TRP A 302 -2.47 -4.33 -3.27
N MET A 303 -2.28 -5.44 -3.98
CA MET A 303 -2.16 -5.44 -5.44
C MET A 303 -3.40 -4.82 -6.12
N ILE A 304 -4.60 -5.26 -5.72
CA ILE A 304 -5.86 -4.75 -6.29
C ILE A 304 -5.98 -3.24 -6.06
N LEU A 305 -5.73 -2.78 -4.82
CA LEU A 305 -5.89 -1.38 -4.46
C LEU A 305 -4.80 -0.47 -5.06
N GLN A 306 -3.61 -1.00 -5.33
CA GLN A 306 -2.56 -0.28 -6.06
C GLN A 306 -2.96 -0.05 -7.51
N LEU A 307 -3.57 -1.04 -8.16
CA LEU A 307 -4.10 -0.90 -9.52
C LEU A 307 -5.24 0.14 -9.54
N LEU A 308 -6.22 0.01 -8.65
CA LEU A 308 -7.35 0.96 -8.57
C LEU A 308 -6.89 2.38 -8.26
N SER A 309 -5.95 2.56 -7.32
CA SER A 309 -5.33 3.86 -7.06
C SER A 309 -4.64 4.40 -8.30
N GLY A 310 -3.85 3.58 -8.99
CA GLY A 310 -3.14 3.94 -10.23
C GLY A 310 -4.08 4.48 -11.32
N LEU A 311 -5.27 3.89 -11.44
CA LEU A 311 -6.34 4.35 -12.34
C LEU A 311 -7.04 5.62 -11.83
N ALA A 312 -7.22 5.75 -10.52
CA ALA A 312 -7.93 6.87 -9.91
C ALA A 312 -7.15 8.19 -9.97
N ILE A 313 -5.84 8.14 -9.72
CA ILE A 313 -4.98 9.32 -9.55
C ILE A 313 -5.06 10.30 -10.73
N PRO A 314 -4.88 9.89 -12.00
CA PRO A 314 -4.92 10.83 -13.12
C PRO A 314 -6.27 11.53 -13.21
N ARG A 315 -7.35 10.80 -12.93
CA ARG A 315 -8.72 11.32 -12.96
C ARG A 315 -8.99 12.31 -11.83
N LEU A 316 -8.52 12.00 -10.61
CA LEU A 316 -8.58 12.93 -9.48
C LEU A 316 -7.85 14.24 -9.80
N ARG A 317 -6.65 14.15 -10.39
CA ARG A 317 -5.88 15.34 -10.80
C ARG A 317 -6.59 16.15 -11.88
N GLN A 318 -7.16 15.49 -12.90
CA GLN A 318 -7.94 16.15 -13.95
C GLN A 318 -9.17 16.87 -13.39
N ALA A 319 -9.80 16.32 -12.35
CA ALA A 319 -10.92 16.95 -11.65
C ALA A 319 -10.50 18.06 -10.66
N GLY A 320 -9.19 18.30 -10.47
CA GLY A 320 -8.69 19.29 -9.52
C GLY A 320 -8.72 18.85 -8.05
N LEU A 321 -8.84 17.53 -7.79
CA LEU A 321 -8.92 16.98 -6.44
C LEU A 321 -7.54 16.66 -5.87
N ALA A 322 -7.30 17.08 -4.64
CA ALA A 322 -6.10 16.73 -3.90
C ALA A 322 -6.14 15.26 -3.43
N THR A 323 -4.96 14.67 -3.19
CA THR A 323 -4.84 13.31 -2.65
C THR A 323 -3.50 13.14 -1.92
N ASN A 324 -3.42 12.21 -0.99
CA ASN A 324 -2.17 11.84 -0.33
C ASN A 324 -1.12 11.33 -1.34
N ARG A 325 0.15 11.67 -1.10
CA ARG A 325 1.26 11.23 -1.95
C ARG A 325 1.61 9.77 -1.74
N ARG A 326 1.48 9.29 -0.50
CA ARG A 326 1.77 7.92 -0.08
C ARG A 326 0.75 7.46 0.95
N PHE A 327 0.66 6.15 1.08
CA PHE A 327 -0.22 5.48 2.02
C PHE A 327 0.53 4.32 2.70
N ALA A 328 0.10 3.91 3.88
CA ALA A 328 0.43 2.62 4.46
C ALA A 328 -0.72 2.12 5.32
N GLY A 329 -0.92 0.82 5.39
CA GLY A 329 -1.99 0.20 6.19
C GLY A 329 -2.87 -0.80 5.43
N VAL A 330 -2.66 -1.00 4.12
CA VAL A 330 -3.36 -2.06 3.38
C VAL A 330 -2.66 -3.40 3.56
N LEU A 331 -1.34 -3.44 3.35
CA LEU A 331 -0.55 -4.68 3.34
C LEU A 331 -0.65 -5.46 4.66
N PHE A 332 -0.77 -4.73 5.77
CA PHE A 332 -0.93 -5.26 7.13
C PHE A 332 -2.27 -4.83 7.75
N SER A 333 -3.31 -4.67 6.94
CA SER A 333 -4.68 -4.42 7.41
C SER A 333 -5.03 -5.39 8.54
N GLY A 334 -5.57 -4.90 9.67
CA GLY A 334 -5.84 -5.74 10.83
C GLY A 334 -4.61 -6.12 11.68
N SER A 335 -3.42 -5.66 11.30
CA SER A 335 -2.13 -6.03 11.90
C SER A 335 -1.12 -4.86 11.95
N MET A 336 -1.60 -3.61 11.93
CA MET A 336 -0.76 -2.41 11.97
C MET A 336 -0.31 -2.10 13.40
N PHE A 337 0.42 -3.04 14.01
CA PHE A 337 1.02 -2.89 15.35
C PHE A 337 2.47 -3.41 15.40
N GLY A 338 3.20 -3.03 16.44
CA GLY A 338 4.57 -3.49 16.68
C GLY A 338 5.54 -3.21 15.52
N THR A 339 6.26 -4.23 15.07
CA THR A 339 7.26 -4.09 13.99
C THR A 339 6.63 -3.75 12.64
N ALA A 340 5.44 -4.27 12.33
CA ALA A 340 4.76 -3.97 11.05
C ALA A 340 4.41 -2.48 10.98
N PHE A 341 3.80 -1.96 12.05
CA PHE A 341 3.50 -0.54 12.20
C PHE A 341 4.74 0.34 12.05
N ARG A 342 5.79 0.06 12.84
CA ARG A 342 7.03 0.85 12.81
C ARG A 342 7.67 0.89 11.42
N ARG A 343 7.76 -0.26 10.73
CA ARG A 343 8.34 -0.32 9.38
C ARG A 343 7.48 0.41 8.36
N SER A 344 6.16 0.29 8.45
CA SER A 344 5.24 1.04 7.60
C SER A 344 5.36 2.55 7.83
N TRP A 345 5.44 2.97 9.10
CA TRP A 345 5.64 4.36 9.51
C TRP A 345 6.96 4.92 8.94
N GLU A 346 8.10 4.25 9.21
CA GLU A 346 9.43 4.63 8.71
C GLU A 346 9.48 4.69 7.17
N THR A 347 8.84 3.75 6.48
CA THR A 347 8.83 3.71 5.01
C THR A 347 8.01 4.88 4.43
N ALA A 348 6.99 5.34 5.15
CA ALA A 348 6.09 6.39 4.69
C ALA A 348 6.68 7.81 4.77
N TYR A 349 7.77 8.02 5.52
CA TYR A 349 8.44 9.34 5.62
C TYR A 349 8.69 9.98 4.25
N SER A 350 8.49 11.29 4.15
CA SER A 350 8.72 12.06 2.93
C SER A 350 9.91 13.02 3.06
N SER A 351 10.90 12.88 2.17
CA SER A 351 12.09 13.73 2.10
C SER A 351 11.86 15.18 1.66
N MET A 352 10.62 15.55 1.30
CA MET A 352 10.26 16.90 0.87
C MET A 352 9.23 17.49 1.85
N ALA A 353 9.29 18.79 2.08
CA ALA A 353 8.17 19.52 2.63
C ALA A 353 7.02 19.42 1.63
N VAL A 354 5.97 18.68 1.97
CA VAL A 354 4.78 18.51 1.15
C VAL A 354 3.64 19.21 1.86
N ASP A 355 2.80 19.92 1.10
CA ASP A 355 1.52 20.44 1.60
C ASP A 355 0.77 19.34 2.38
N ARG A 356 0.14 19.69 3.51
CA ARG A 356 -0.55 18.77 4.41
C ARG A 356 -1.58 17.93 3.66
N ALA A 357 -2.20 18.47 2.61
CA ALA A 357 -3.14 17.74 1.74
C ALA A 357 -2.48 16.57 0.97
N SER A 358 -1.18 16.65 0.70
CA SER A 358 -0.42 15.65 -0.05
C SER A 358 0.54 14.85 0.84
N GLN A 359 0.53 15.03 2.16
CA GLN A 359 1.41 14.28 3.05
C GLN A 359 1.13 12.77 3.02
N PRO A 360 2.15 11.94 3.27
CA PRO A 360 1.97 10.50 3.47
C PRO A 360 0.99 10.21 4.60
N VAL A 361 0.14 9.21 4.44
CA VAL A 361 -0.81 8.79 5.47
C VAL A 361 -0.50 7.36 5.92
N VAL A 362 -0.47 7.12 7.23
CA VAL A 362 -0.45 5.78 7.83
C VAL A 362 -1.81 5.56 8.47
N LEU A 363 -2.54 4.57 7.95
CA LEU A 363 -3.86 4.21 8.42
C LEU A 363 -3.79 3.22 9.58
N ILE A 364 -4.63 3.46 10.59
CA ILE A 364 -4.92 2.56 11.69
C ILE A 364 -6.43 2.39 11.91
N HIS A 365 -6.81 1.32 12.61
CA HIS A 365 -8.17 1.07 13.11
C HIS A 365 -8.04 0.65 14.58
N PRO A 366 -7.83 1.63 15.48
CA PRO A 366 -7.69 1.40 16.91
C PRO A 366 -9.06 1.07 17.53
N ALA A 367 -9.08 0.29 18.61
CA ALA A 367 -10.29 0.05 19.38
C ALA A 367 -9.94 -0.38 20.80
N LEU A 368 -10.82 -0.06 21.76
CA LEU A 368 -10.75 -0.54 23.15
C LEU A 368 -11.29 -1.98 23.26
N PRO A 369 -11.12 -2.67 24.40
CA PRO A 369 -11.75 -3.97 24.63
C PRO A 369 -13.28 -3.94 24.44
N ASN A 370 -13.86 -5.04 23.98
CA ASN A 370 -15.30 -5.19 23.73
C ASN A 370 -15.90 -4.16 22.73
N ALA A 371 -15.06 -3.59 21.86
CA ALA A 371 -15.48 -2.54 20.95
C ALA A 371 -16.56 -2.93 19.94
N ALA A 372 -16.77 -4.22 19.66
CA ALA A 372 -17.79 -4.68 18.70
C ALA A 372 -19.23 -4.66 19.24
N LEU A 373 -19.44 -4.30 20.52
CA LEU A 373 -20.76 -4.18 21.11
C LEU A 373 -21.67 -3.27 20.26
N GLY A 374 -22.83 -3.78 19.85
CA GLY A 374 -23.86 -3.04 19.10
C GLY A 374 -23.67 -2.98 17.57
N MET A 375 -22.54 -3.45 17.03
CA MET A 375 -22.29 -3.44 15.57
C MET A 375 -23.18 -4.42 14.79
N ASP A 376 -23.51 -5.56 15.40
CA ASP A 376 -24.35 -6.61 14.83
C ASP A 376 -25.78 -6.14 14.55
N GLN A 377 -26.36 -5.40 15.50
CA GLN A 377 -27.69 -4.79 15.40
C GLN A 377 -27.75 -3.71 14.32
N ALA A 378 -26.60 -3.12 13.97
CA ALA A 378 -26.47 -2.07 12.96
C ALA A 378 -26.14 -2.60 11.55
N ALA A 379 -26.18 -3.92 11.32
CA ALA A 379 -25.83 -4.59 10.07
C ALA A 379 -24.35 -4.44 9.64
N PHE A 380 -23.44 -4.27 10.60
CA PHE A 380 -21.98 -4.22 10.38
C PHE A 380 -21.28 -5.57 10.72
N GLN A 381 -21.78 -6.67 10.15
CA GLN A 381 -21.34 -8.03 10.52
C GLN A 381 -19.87 -8.34 10.21
N GLN A 382 -19.30 -7.84 9.11
CA GLN A 382 -17.88 -8.03 8.79
C GLN A 382 -17.01 -7.22 9.75
N SER A 383 -17.47 -6.03 10.16
CA SER A 383 -16.80 -5.20 11.14
C SER A 383 -16.77 -5.84 12.54
N VAL A 384 -17.81 -6.58 12.95
CA VAL A 384 -17.82 -7.33 14.23
C VAL A 384 -16.60 -8.24 14.36
N ALA A 385 -16.33 -9.08 13.36
CA ALA A 385 -15.20 -10.01 13.39
C ALA A 385 -13.85 -9.28 13.42
N PHE A 386 -13.75 -8.16 12.72
CA PHE A 386 -12.54 -7.34 12.66
C PHE A 386 -12.25 -6.65 14.00
N PHE A 387 -13.25 -6.05 14.63
CA PHE A 387 -13.11 -5.29 15.87
C PHE A 387 -13.11 -6.14 17.14
N ASN A 388 -13.59 -7.40 17.08
CA ASN A 388 -13.39 -8.39 18.15
C ASN A 388 -11.94 -8.89 18.26
N SER A 389 -11.09 -8.63 17.27
CA SER A 389 -9.69 -9.03 17.34
C SER A 389 -8.91 -8.21 18.38
N THR A 390 -8.15 -8.90 19.24
CA THR A 390 -7.21 -8.26 20.19
C THR A 390 -6.12 -7.41 19.50
N ASN A 391 -6.01 -7.51 18.17
CA ASN A 391 -5.08 -6.72 17.38
C ASN A 391 -5.45 -5.23 17.34
N ARG A 392 -6.72 -4.83 17.54
CA ARG A 392 -7.12 -3.42 17.52
C ARG A 392 -6.57 -2.67 18.75
N GLN A 393 -6.55 -3.33 19.91
CA GLN A 393 -5.98 -2.80 21.14
C GLN A 393 -4.45 -2.70 21.03
N LYS A 394 -3.80 -3.67 20.37
CA LYS A 394 -2.35 -3.61 20.07
C LYS A 394 -2.00 -2.46 19.12
N GLU A 395 -2.89 -2.17 18.18
CA GLU A 395 -2.77 -1.07 17.22
C GLU A 395 -2.92 0.28 17.92
N TRP A 396 -3.96 0.44 18.74
CA TRP A 396 -4.14 1.58 19.64
C TRP A 396 -2.91 1.81 20.54
N ALA A 397 -2.44 0.78 21.26
CA ALA A 397 -1.27 0.88 22.12
C ALA A 397 0.04 1.14 21.36
N SER A 398 0.13 0.79 20.07
CA SER A 398 1.28 1.14 19.23
C SER A 398 1.25 2.60 18.81
N ALA A 399 0.06 3.14 18.52
CA ALA A 399 -0.15 4.54 18.16
C ALA A 399 0.14 5.49 19.32
N GLN A 400 -0.20 5.12 20.56
CA GLN A 400 0.12 5.92 21.76
C GLN A 400 1.63 6.14 21.99
N LYS A 401 2.46 5.24 21.45
CA LYS A 401 3.93 5.22 21.63
C LYS A 401 4.71 5.91 20.52
N LEU A 402 4.03 6.47 19.51
CA LEU A 402 4.66 7.40 18.56
C LEU A 402 5.17 8.64 19.30
#